data_AF-A0A537EK84-F1
#
_entry.id   AF-A0A537EK84-F1
#
_cell.length_a   1.000
_cell.length_b   1.000
_cell.length_c   1.000
_cell.angle_alpha   90.00
_cell.angle_beta   90.00
_cell.angle_gamma   90.00
#
_symmetry.space_group_name_H-M   'P 1'
#
loop_
_entity.id
_entity.type
_entity.pdbx_description
1 polymer ?
#
loop_
_entity_poly.entity_id
_entity_poly.type
_entity_poly.pdbx_seq_one_letter_code
_entity_poly.pdbx_strand_id
1 'polypeptide(L)' 'MKEIEMRRYANKDVVGQGLDGLFIEGHVEEKQGIPHVVEEGNDGKCTPYDQIRWLVRAYRYC' A
#
# COMPACT_ATOMS: atom_id res chain seq x y z
N MET A 1 0.50 -1.48 -10.11
CA MET A 1 0.04 -2.88 -9.94
C MET A 1 -1.42 -2.97 -10.35
N LYS A 2 -2.04 -4.15 -10.55
CA LYS A 2 -3.49 -4.20 -10.86
C LYS A 2 -4.31 -4.01 -9.57
N GLU A 3 -5.45 -3.34 -9.67
CA GLU A 3 -6.35 -3.10 -8.54
C GLU A 3 -6.73 -4.40 -7.80
N ILE A 4 -7.04 -5.46 -8.55
CA ILE A 4 -7.41 -6.78 -8.00
C ILE A 4 -6.27 -7.43 -7.19
N GLU A 5 -5.01 -7.13 -7.52
CA GLU A 5 -3.86 -7.63 -6.78
C GLU A 5 -3.73 -6.89 -5.45
N MET A 6 -4.01 -5.59 -5.45
CA MET A 6 -3.96 -4.77 -4.24
C MET A 6 -5.08 -5.12 -3.26
N ARG A 7 -6.29 -5.42 -3.75
CA ARG A 7 -7.41 -5.86 -2.91
C ARG A 7 -7.10 -7.11 -2.10
N ARG A 8 -6.16 -7.97 -2.52
CA ARG A 8 -5.69 -9.13 -1.72
C ARG A 8 -5.01 -8.73 -0.41
N TYR A 9 -4.57 -7.48 -0.33
CA TYR A 9 -3.92 -6.88 0.83
C TYR A 9 -4.84 -5.96 1.64
N ALA A 10 -6.13 -5.84 1.30
CA ALA A 10 -7.08 -5.02 2.05
C ALA A 10 -7.03 -5.34 3.56
N ASN A 11 -6.92 -4.30 4.39
CA ASN A 11 -6.78 -4.36 5.85
C ASN A 11 -5.53 -5.13 6.32
N LYS A 12 -4.45 -5.15 5.53
CA LYS A 12 -3.16 -5.72 5.93
C LYS A 12 -2.08 -4.66 5.88
N ASP A 13 -1.11 -4.82 6.78
CA ASP A 13 0.16 -4.12 6.72
C ASP A 13 0.98 -4.63 5.54
N VAL A 14 1.63 -3.70 4.85
CA VAL A 14 2.30 -3.92 3.59
C VAL A 14 3.58 -3.11 3.51
N VAL A 15 4.55 -3.66 2.79
CA VAL A 15 5.73 -2.95 2.31
C VAL A 15 5.80 -3.04 0.80
N GLY A 16 6.29 -2.00 0.16
CA GLY A 16 6.26 -1.87 -1.29
C GLY A 16 7.22 -0.84 -1.83
N GLN A 17 7.04 -0.56 -3.12
CA GLN A 17 7.74 0.51 -3.81
C GLN A 17 6.78 1.26 -4.74
N GLY A 18 6.88 2.59 -4.72
CA GLY A 18 6.19 3.46 -5.66
C GLY A 18 6.80 3.43 -7.06
N LEU A 19 6.08 3.98 -8.03
CA LEU A 19 6.62 4.19 -9.38
C LEU A 19 7.74 5.25 -9.40
N ASP A 20 7.79 6.12 -8.40
CA ASP A 20 8.86 7.08 -8.13
C ASP A 20 10.15 6.43 -7.61
N GLY A 21 10.12 5.13 -7.30
CA GLY A 21 11.25 4.38 -6.77
C GLY A 21 11.40 4.46 -5.25
N LEU A 22 10.55 5.23 -4.56
CA LEU A 22 10.56 5.34 -3.10
C LEU A 22 9.92 4.12 -2.44
N PHE A 23 10.40 3.80 -1.23
CA PHE A 23 9.81 2.76 -0.41
C PHE A 23 8.50 3.23 0.21
N ILE A 24 7.55 2.30 0.29
CA ILE A 24 6.24 2.50 0.91
C ILE A 24 6.11 1.49 2.04
N GLU A 25 5.77 1.95 3.24
CA GLU A 25 5.37 1.12 4.38
C GLU A 25 4.07 1.68 4.95
N GLY A 26 3.09 0.80 5.18
CA GLY A 26 1.79 1.22 5.68
C GLY A 26 0.77 0.09 5.62
N HIS A 27 -0.51 0.43 5.54
CA HIS A 27 -1.60 -0.53 5.43
C HIS A 27 -2.53 -0.20 4.27
N VAL A 28 -3.17 -1.22 3.70
CA VAL A 28 -4.11 -1.01 2.59
C VAL A 28 -5.51 -0.70 3.11
N GLU A 29 -6.04 0.45 2.70
CA GLU A 29 -7.42 0.86 2.93
C GLU A 29 -8.18 1.02 1.61
N GLU A 30 -9.51 0.93 1.68
CA GLU A 30 -10.40 1.21 0.55
C GLU A 30 -11.14 2.51 0.81
N LYS A 31 -10.95 3.51 -0.06
CA LYS A 31 -11.60 4.82 0.03
C LYS A 31 -12.34 5.07 -1.26
N GLN A 32 -13.66 5.27 -1.15
CA GLN A 32 -14.56 5.47 -2.29
C GLN A 32 -14.47 4.33 -3.34
N GLY A 33 -14.23 3.09 -2.90
CA GLY A 33 -14.12 1.93 -3.78
C GLY A 33 -12.74 1.71 -4.41
N ILE A 34 -11.76 2.56 -4.08
CA ILE A 34 -10.40 2.51 -4.62
C ILE A 34 -9.42 2.10 -3.52
N PRO A 35 -8.66 1.00 -3.69
CA PRO A 35 -7.62 0.60 -2.75
C PRO A 35 -6.41 1.54 -2.85
N HIS A 36 -5.91 1.96 -1.70
CA HIS A 36 -4.72 2.80 -1.55
C HIS A 36 -3.92 2.36 -0.31
N VAL A 37 -2.61 2.58 -0.32
CA VAL A 37 -1.76 2.39 0.86
C VAL A 37 -1.77 3.69 1.64
N VAL A 38 -2.10 3.60 2.91
CA VAL A 38 -1.95 4.68 3.87
C VAL A 38 -0.61 4.49 4.56
N GLU A 39 0.35 5.39 4.30
CA GLU A 39 1.71 5.27 4.83
C GLU A 39 1.76 5.54 6.34
N GLU A 40 2.42 4.67 7.11
CA GLU A 40 2.66 4.89 8.53
C GLU A 40 3.79 5.92 8.73
N GLY A 41 3.51 7.01 9.45
CA GLY A 41 4.55 7.86 10.03
C GLY A 41 5.00 9.12 9.27
N ASN A 42 4.33 9.55 8.20
CA ASN A 42 4.77 10.76 7.48
C ASN A 42 3.62 11.55 6.83
N ASP A 43 2.62 11.96 7.64
CA ASP A 43 1.45 12.79 7.25
C ASP A 43 0.23 12.05 6.67
N GLY A 44 0.17 10.72 6.80
CA GLY A 44 -0.99 9.94 6.32
C GLY A 44 -1.13 9.97 4.79
N LYS A 45 0.01 10.08 4.09
CA LYS A 45 0.07 10.07 2.64
C LYS A 45 -0.62 8.81 2.10
N CYS A 46 -1.54 9.02 1.17
CA CYS A 46 -2.29 7.97 0.52
C CYS A 46 -1.71 7.73 -0.88
N THR A 47 -1.14 6.56 -1.10
CA THR A 47 -0.58 6.16 -2.40
C THR A 47 -1.55 5.20 -3.10
N PRO A 48 -2.17 5.61 -4.23
CA PRO A 48 -3.14 4.78 -4.95
C PRO A 48 -2.48 3.62 -5.69
N TYR A 49 -3.24 2.55 -5.97
CA TYR A 49 -2.73 1.30 -6.55
C TYR A 49 -2.01 1.43 -7.90
N ASP A 50 -2.39 2.43 -8.68
CA ASP A 50 -1.82 2.74 -9.99
C ASP A 50 -0.43 3.38 -9.89
N GLN A 51 -0.10 3.97 -8.73
CA GLN A 51 1.23 4.52 -8.42
C GLN A 51 2.16 3.53 -7.71
N ILE A 52 1.72 2.29 -7.48
CA ILE A 52 2.51 1.26 -6.80
C ILE A 52 3.10 0.30 -7.81
N ARG A 53 4.43 0.12 -7.77
CA ARG A 53 5.12 -0.84 -8.63
C ARG A 53 4.89 -2.27 -8.15
N TRP A 54 5.13 -2.53 -6.87
CA TRP A 54 4.93 -3.83 -6.23
C TRP A 54 4.62 -3.64 -4.74
N LEU A 55 3.96 -4.64 -4.17
CA LEU A 55 3.51 -4.65 -2.79
C LEU A 55 3.55 -6.08 -2.24
N VAL A 56 4.00 -6.24 -0.99
CA VAL A 56 3.98 -7.50 -0.25
C VAL A 56 3.47 -7.27 1.16
N ARG A 57 2.94 -8.33 1.79
CA ARG A 57 2.50 -8.26 3.19
C ARG A 57 3.70 -8.02 4.11
N ALA A 58 3.60 -7.04 5.00
CA ALA A 58 4.58 -6.83 6.06
C ALA A 58 4.43 -7.93 7.11
N TYR A 59 5.55 -8.53 7.52
CA TYR A 59 5.62 -9.42 8.67
C TYR A 59 6.51 -8.75 9.71
N ARG A 60 5.90 -8.28 10.80
CA ARG A 60 6.62 -7.83 11.99
C ARG A 60 6.91 -9.08 12.83
N TYR A 61 8.18 -9.44 12.96
CA TYR A 61 8.60 -10.45 13.93
C TYR A 61 8.56 -9.78 15.31
N CYS A 62 7.64 -10.23 16.17
CA CYS A 62 7.56 -9.81 17.57
C CYS A 62 8.76 -10.31 18.38
#